data_AF-A0A0F7EW00-F1
#
_entry.id   AF-A0A0F7EW00-F1
#
_cell.length_a   1.000
_cell.length_b   1.000
_cell.length_c   1.000
_cell.angle_alpha   90.00
_cell.angle_beta   90.00
_cell.angle_gamma   90.00
#
_symmetry.space_group_name_H-M   'P 1'
#
loop_
_entity.id
_entity.type
_entity.pdbx_description
1 polymer ?
#
loop_
_entity_poly.entity_id
_entity_poly.type
_entity_poly.pdbx_seq_one_letter_code
_entity_poly.pdbx_strand_id
1 'polypeptide(L)'
;MTGSPRSKRLKVDNDGIPVGSRASPLAMWQTNHVISLLQEKGDHTFRICDEKTYGDKVLNRSLVEIGTTNPGLFTKELEVGLLNKSTRFVVHSLKDMPTALPEGLIIACITERSTVEDCVVLHPKHHDITSLDDLPAGSIVGTSSMRREALMRQRYPHLEARTIRGNVQTRVAKLCADDSVFSCIIMAKVGLQRCELEDKIGFTLDWPYCVSQGALGIEARMDDKEICAMLAKIQHTPTSYRCLAERGLLNALEGGCQIALGVRSSLTEDMLALYCIVLSKDGQDSLECSIERSCKSQEDAVEIGRLLAKDMREKGAERIVGRPGAKRPITYGSAEHPNRPVD
;
A
#
# COMPACT_ATOMS: atom_id res chain seq x y z
N MET A 1 40.75 41.69 -6.52
CA MET A 1 39.34 41.43 -6.90
C MET A 1 39.22 39.96 -7.20
N THR A 2 38.66 39.22 -6.24
CA THR A 2 38.61 37.76 -6.15
C THR A 2 37.49 37.22 -7.03
N GLY A 3 37.86 36.41 -8.02
CA GLY A 3 36.91 35.73 -8.90
C GLY A 3 36.15 34.63 -8.14
N SER A 4 34.82 34.76 -8.12
CA SER A 4 33.90 33.76 -7.58
C SER A 4 34.04 32.43 -8.34
N PRO A 5 34.19 31.27 -7.65
CA PRO A 5 34.22 29.98 -8.33
C PRO A 5 32.83 29.66 -8.87
N ARG A 6 32.71 29.56 -10.19
CA ARG A 6 31.53 28.99 -10.84
C ARG A 6 31.26 27.60 -10.25
N SER A 7 30.10 27.47 -9.59
CA SER A 7 29.51 26.20 -9.19
C SER A 7 29.56 25.22 -10.37
N LYS A 8 30.40 24.19 -10.24
CA LYS A 8 30.36 23.03 -11.13
C LYS A 8 29.02 22.35 -10.89
N ARG A 9 28.05 22.55 -11.80
CA ARG A 9 26.92 21.63 -11.94
C ARG A 9 27.52 20.23 -12.08
N LEU A 10 27.29 19.37 -11.09
CA LEU A 10 27.53 17.94 -11.20
C LEU A 10 26.85 17.44 -12.47
N LYS A 11 27.63 16.83 -13.38
CA LYS A 11 27.06 16.05 -14.48
C LYS A 11 26.19 14.97 -13.86
N VAL A 12 24.93 14.89 -14.25
CA VAL A 12 24.08 13.75 -13.91
C VAL A 12 24.56 12.61 -14.80
N ASP A 13 25.41 11.75 -14.25
CA ASP A 13 25.86 10.56 -14.97
C ASP A 13 24.64 9.69 -15.31
N ASN A 14 24.51 9.35 -16.59
CA ASN A 14 23.37 8.63 -17.15
C ASN A 14 23.55 7.10 -17.07
N ASP A 15 24.60 6.63 -16.39
CA ASP A 15 25.17 5.27 -16.47
C ASP A 15 24.68 4.33 -15.34
N GLY A 16 23.37 4.27 -15.11
CA GLY A 16 22.78 3.39 -14.10
C GLY A 16 21.50 2.70 -14.56
N ILE A 17 21.19 1.55 -13.96
CA ILE A 17 19.94 0.83 -14.19
C ILE A 17 18.77 1.76 -13.83
N PRO A 18 17.87 2.09 -14.78
CA PRO A 18 16.79 3.02 -14.52
C PRO A 18 15.71 2.39 -13.65
N VAL A 19 15.43 3.02 -12.50
CA VAL A 19 14.44 2.57 -11.51
C VAL A 19 13.28 3.54 -11.46
N GLY A 20 12.06 3.05 -11.65
CA GLY A 20 10.86 3.87 -11.52
C GLY A 20 10.47 4.09 -10.06
N SER A 21 10.09 5.32 -9.74
CA SER A 21 9.55 5.66 -8.42
C SER A 21 8.55 6.81 -8.50
N ARG A 22 7.67 6.88 -7.50
CA ARG A 22 6.83 8.07 -7.28
C ARG A 22 7.66 9.15 -6.59
N ALA A 23 7.33 10.42 -6.85
CA ALA A 23 8.06 11.55 -6.26
C ALA A 23 7.78 11.79 -4.76
N SER A 24 6.88 11.02 -4.12
CA SER A 24 6.57 11.22 -2.70
C SER A 24 7.74 10.79 -1.80
N PRO A 25 7.97 11.45 -0.65
CA PRO A 25 9.07 11.10 0.25
C PRO A 25 9.10 9.61 0.64
N LEU A 26 7.93 9.02 0.95
CA LEU A 26 7.83 7.60 1.27
C LEU A 26 8.29 6.70 0.11
N ALA A 27 7.83 6.98 -1.12
CA ALA A 27 8.20 6.18 -2.28
C ALA A 27 9.70 6.29 -2.60
N MET A 28 10.28 7.49 -2.45
CA MET A 28 11.72 7.70 -2.60
C MET A 28 12.51 6.94 -1.53
N TRP A 29 12.07 6.96 -0.27
CA TRP A 29 12.67 6.15 0.79
C TRP A 29 12.65 4.66 0.43
N GLN A 30 11.49 4.15 -0.02
CA GLN A 30 11.32 2.74 -0.38
C GLN A 30 12.22 2.33 -1.54
N THR A 31 12.36 3.20 -2.53
CA THR A 31 13.21 2.97 -3.70
C THR A 31 14.68 2.95 -3.31
N ASN A 32 15.13 3.93 -2.51
CA ASN A 32 16.50 3.96 -2.01
C ASN A 32 16.81 2.74 -1.12
N HIS A 33 15.85 2.30 -0.30
CA HIS A 33 16.01 1.10 0.52
C HIS A 33 16.22 -0.16 -0.34
N VAL A 34 15.41 -0.37 -1.38
CA VAL A 34 15.60 -1.49 -2.33
C VAL A 34 16.93 -1.39 -3.07
N ILE A 35 17.33 -0.18 -3.50
CA ILE A 35 18.64 0.04 -4.12
C ILE A 35 19.78 -0.36 -3.18
N SER A 36 19.73 0.05 -1.91
CA SER A 36 20.73 -0.34 -0.90
C SER A 36 20.84 -1.85 -0.77
N LEU A 37 19.71 -2.56 -0.66
CA LEU A 37 19.70 -4.03 -0.58
C LEU A 37 20.33 -4.67 -1.82
N LEU A 38 20.10 -4.11 -3.00
CA LEU A 38 20.70 -4.63 -4.24
C LEU A 38 22.21 -4.36 -4.32
N GLN A 39 22.65 -3.18 -3.88
CA GLN A 39 24.06 -2.81 -3.82
C GLN A 39 24.86 -3.69 -2.83
N GLU A 40 24.23 -4.13 -1.75
CA GLU A 40 24.82 -5.12 -0.83
C GLU A 40 24.99 -6.51 -1.47
N LYS A 41 24.31 -6.79 -2.58
CA LYS A 41 24.36 -8.08 -3.31
C LYS A 41 25.15 -8.02 -4.63
N GLY A 42 25.73 -6.87 -4.97
CA GLY A 42 26.58 -6.71 -6.15
C GLY A 42 26.81 -5.25 -6.56
N ASP A 43 27.71 -5.05 -7.52
CA ASP A 43 28.23 -3.73 -7.91
C ASP A 43 27.37 -3.01 -8.97
N HIS A 44 26.06 -3.00 -8.77
CA HIS A 44 25.14 -2.32 -9.69
C HIS A 44 24.98 -0.83 -9.36
N THR A 45 25.02 0.01 -10.39
CA THR A 45 24.64 1.42 -10.29
C THR A 45 23.17 1.60 -10.68
N PHE A 46 22.46 2.49 -9.98
CA PHE A 46 21.03 2.73 -10.18
C PHE A 46 20.76 4.20 -10.41
N ARG A 47 19.80 4.49 -11.29
CA ARG A 47 19.33 5.85 -11.56
C ARG A 47 17.83 5.92 -11.32
N ILE A 48 17.43 6.60 -10.25
CA ILE A 48 16.01 6.82 -9.96
C ILE A 48 15.43 7.78 -10.99
N CYS A 49 14.29 7.39 -11.54
CA CYS A 49 13.56 8.15 -12.53
C CYS A 49 12.14 8.32 -11.99
N ASP A 50 11.73 9.56 -11.73
CA ASP A 50 10.47 9.85 -11.07
C ASP A 50 9.27 9.89 -12.04
N GLU A 51 8.07 9.67 -11.50
CA GLU A 51 6.79 9.70 -12.23
C GLU A 51 6.60 10.96 -13.11
N LYS A 52 7.06 12.13 -12.62
CA LYS A 52 6.96 13.42 -13.34
C LYS A 52 7.80 13.43 -14.62
N THR A 53 8.94 12.74 -14.61
CA THR A 53 9.80 12.59 -15.79
C THR A 53 9.12 11.81 -16.92
N TYR A 54 8.10 11.00 -16.62
CA TYR A 54 7.34 10.21 -17.59
C TYR A 54 6.05 10.87 -18.06
N GLY A 55 5.31 11.51 -17.15
CA GLY A 55 4.02 12.15 -17.43
C GLY A 55 4.09 13.19 -18.55
N ASP A 56 5.19 13.95 -18.63
CA ASP A 56 5.37 14.99 -19.65
C ASP A 56 5.73 14.44 -21.04
N LYS A 57 6.26 13.21 -21.13
CA LYS A 57 6.68 12.62 -22.42
C LYS A 57 5.61 11.76 -23.09
N VAL A 58 4.57 11.36 -22.36
CA VAL A 58 3.59 10.33 -22.82
C VAL A 58 2.21 10.91 -23.15
N LEU A 59 2.03 12.23 -23.09
CA LEU A 59 0.76 12.89 -23.45
C LEU A 59 0.28 12.68 -24.91
N ASN A 60 1.08 12.05 -25.78
CA ASN A 60 0.76 11.83 -27.19
C ASN A 60 0.36 10.39 -27.58
N ARG A 61 0.24 9.44 -26.63
CA ARG A 61 -0.36 8.13 -26.92
C ARG A 61 -1.54 7.89 -26.00
N SER A 62 -2.72 7.93 -26.61
CA SER A 62 -4.04 7.64 -26.06
C SER A 62 -4.02 6.80 -24.76
N LEU A 63 -4.08 7.48 -23.62
CA LEU A 63 -4.40 6.88 -22.30
C LEU A 63 -5.76 6.14 -22.29
N VAL A 64 -6.57 6.37 -23.33
CA VAL A 64 -7.92 5.85 -23.55
C VAL A 64 -7.90 4.38 -23.99
N GLU A 65 -6.83 3.88 -24.62
CA GLU A 65 -6.78 2.47 -25.06
C GLU A 65 -6.35 1.48 -23.97
N ILE A 66 -5.63 1.94 -22.93
CA ILE A 66 -5.29 1.14 -21.73
C ILE A 66 -6.39 1.30 -20.66
N GLY A 67 -7.63 1.50 -21.10
CA GLY A 67 -8.74 2.04 -20.35
C GLY A 67 -9.89 1.07 -20.14
N THR A 68 -9.62 -0.19 -19.77
CA THR A 68 -10.67 -1.11 -19.32
C THR A 68 -10.53 -1.39 -17.84
N THR A 69 -11.32 -0.67 -17.05
CA THR A 69 -11.91 -1.11 -15.76
C THR A 69 -10.95 -1.76 -14.76
N ASN A 70 -10.11 -0.99 -14.05
CA ASN A 70 -9.71 -1.35 -12.68
C ASN A 70 -9.02 -0.21 -11.91
N PRO A 71 -9.10 -0.19 -10.56
CA PRO A 71 -8.47 0.82 -9.71
C PRO A 71 -6.95 0.58 -9.62
N GLY A 72 -6.17 1.43 -10.29
CA GLY A 72 -4.69 1.40 -10.32
C GLY A 72 -4.08 2.80 -10.43
N LEU A 73 -4.69 3.80 -9.77
CA LEU A 73 -4.38 5.24 -9.93
C LEU A 73 -2.90 5.61 -9.66
N PHE A 74 -2.09 4.72 -9.09
CA PHE A 74 -0.70 4.99 -8.73
C PHE A 74 0.32 4.09 -9.42
N THR A 75 -0.10 3.11 -10.22
CA THR A 75 0.81 2.17 -10.89
C THR A 75 0.90 2.42 -12.39
N LYS A 76 -0.16 2.93 -13.02
CA LYS A 76 -0.28 3.03 -14.48
C LYS A 76 0.88 3.78 -15.16
N GLU A 77 1.27 4.94 -14.63
CA GLU A 77 2.37 5.75 -15.20
C GLU A 77 3.72 5.03 -15.11
N LEU A 78 3.93 4.27 -14.03
CA LEU A 78 5.16 3.51 -13.79
C LEU A 78 5.21 2.23 -14.65
N GLU A 79 4.07 1.56 -14.80
CA GLU A 79 3.88 0.39 -15.68
C GLU A 79 4.18 0.76 -17.15
N VAL A 80 3.75 1.95 -17.60
CA VAL A 80 4.12 2.46 -18.93
C VAL A 80 5.65 2.56 -19.07
N GLY A 81 6.34 3.01 -18.01
CA GLY A 81 7.81 3.08 -17.97
C GLY A 81 8.49 1.72 -18.10
N LEU A 82 7.89 0.67 -17.52
CA LEU A 82 8.37 -0.70 -17.68
C LEU A 82 8.13 -1.21 -19.10
N LEU A 83 6.92 -1.05 -19.63
CA LEU A 83 6.54 -1.56 -20.94
C LEU A 83 7.31 -0.87 -22.08
N ASN A 84 7.56 0.44 -21.97
CA ASN A 84 8.35 1.18 -22.96
C ASN A 84 9.87 1.08 -22.74
N LYS A 85 10.31 0.30 -21.75
CA LYS A 85 11.72 0.09 -21.40
C LYS A 85 12.48 1.35 -20.96
N SER A 86 11.78 2.39 -20.50
CA SER A 86 12.43 3.56 -19.88
C SER A 86 12.82 3.31 -18.42
N THR A 87 12.18 2.36 -17.76
CA THR A 87 12.63 1.75 -16.50
C THR A 87 12.86 0.25 -16.68
N ARG A 88 13.65 -0.32 -15.77
CA ARG A 88 13.86 -1.77 -15.71
C ARG A 88 13.10 -2.44 -14.57
N PHE A 89 12.90 -1.73 -13.46
CA PHE A 89 12.00 -2.15 -12.40
C PHE A 89 11.40 -0.93 -11.67
N VAL A 90 10.33 -1.17 -10.91
CA VAL A 90 9.62 -0.15 -10.12
C VAL A 90 9.40 -0.68 -8.71
N VAL A 91 9.55 0.19 -7.71
CA VAL A 91 9.33 -0.17 -6.29
C VAL A 91 8.00 0.37 -5.81
N HIS A 92 7.20 -0.50 -5.19
CA HIS A 92 5.88 -0.17 -4.66
C HIS A 92 5.73 -0.61 -3.20
N SER A 93 4.88 0.10 -2.45
CA SER A 93 4.19 -0.54 -1.33
C SER A 93 3.31 -1.65 -1.89
N LEU A 94 3.51 -2.91 -1.48
CA LEU A 94 2.80 -4.03 -2.11
C LEU A 94 1.27 -3.97 -1.93
N LYS A 95 0.81 -3.36 -0.83
CA LYS A 95 -0.62 -3.12 -0.57
C LYS A 95 -1.29 -2.17 -1.58
N ASP A 96 -0.51 -1.35 -2.28
CA ASP A 96 -1.02 -0.37 -3.25
C ASP A 96 -1.03 -0.94 -4.68
N MET A 97 -0.47 -2.14 -4.89
CA MET A 97 -0.46 -2.81 -6.19
C MET A 97 -1.75 -3.59 -6.42
N PRO A 98 -2.35 -3.50 -7.62
CA PRO A 98 -3.52 -4.31 -7.97
C PRO A 98 -3.17 -5.81 -7.90
N THR A 99 -4.18 -6.66 -7.71
CA THR A 99 -3.95 -8.12 -7.61
C THR A 99 -3.64 -8.76 -8.97
N ALA A 100 -4.11 -8.16 -10.06
CA ALA A 100 -3.75 -8.49 -11.43
C ALA A 100 -2.85 -7.39 -12.01
N LEU A 101 -1.76 -7.78 -12.66
CA LEU A 101 -0.85 -6.87 -13.36
C LEU A 101 -1.12 -6.89 -14.87
N PRO A 102 -0.74 -5.84 -15.61
CA PRO A 102 -0.75 -5.86 -17.06
C PRO A 102 0.05 -7.04 -17.63
N GLU A 103 -0.35 -7.49 -18.83
CA GLU A 103 0.38 -8.55 -19.53
C GLU A 103 1.85 -8.18 -19.73
N GLY A 104 2.74 -9.14 -19.49
CA GLY A 104 4.19 -8.95 -19.58
C GLY A 104 4.86 -8.37 -18.34
N LEU A 105 4.12 -7.92 -17.33
CA LEU A 105 4.64 -7.44 -16.05
C LEU A 105 4.43 -8.47 -14.93
N ILE A 106 5.37 -8.53 -13.99
CA ILE A 106 5.33 -9.42 -12.83
C ILE A 106 5.79 -8.70 -11.55
N ILE A 107 5.33 -9.17 -10.40
CA ILE A 107 6.00 -8.91 -9.12
C ILE A 107 7.23 -9.81 -9.08
N ALA A 108 8.38 -9.28 -9.49
CA ALA A 108 9.61 -10.03 -9.59
C ALA A 108 10.25 -10.30 -8.22
N CYS A 109 9.96 -9.47 -7.21
CA CYS A 109 10.47 -9.64 -5.87
C CYS A 109 9.54 -9.03 -4.81
N ILE A 110 9.48 -9.68 -3.65
CA ILE A 110 8.88 -9.18 -2.41
C ILE A 110 9.96 -9.19 -1.34
N THR A 111 10.28 -8.02 -0.80
CA THR A 111 11.32 -7.86 0.24
C THR A 111 10.84 -8.39 1.58
N GLU A 112 11.76 -8.44 2.55
CA GLU A 112 11.40 -8.67 3.95
C GLU A 112 10.33 -7.68 4.42
N ARG A 113 9.36 -8.18 5.20
CA ARG A 113 8.21 -7.39 5.69
C ARG A 113 8.64 -6.58 6.89
N SER A 114 8.33 -5.28 6.85
CA SER A 114 8.40 -4.45 8.05
C SER A 114 7.11 -4.58 8.87
N THR A 115 6.93 -3.70 9.86
CA THR A 115 5.75 -3.61 10.72
C THR A 115 4.46 -3.60 9.89
N VAL A 116 3.47 -4.35 10.37
CA VAL A 116 2.18 -4.54 9.69
C VAL A 116 1.05 -3.80 10.37
N GLU A 117 1.30 -3.32 11.58
CA GLU A 117 0.33 -2.71 12.48
C GLU A 117 -0.16 -1.38 11.94
N ASP A 118 -1.43 -1.11 12.21
CA ASP A 118 -1.92 0.25 12.20
C ASP A 118 -1.57 0.93 13.53
N CYS A 119 -1.51 2.25 13.50
CA CYS A 119 -1.20 3.07 14.65
C CYS A 119 -2.04 4.34 14.65
N VAL A 120 -2.17 4.93 15.83
CA VAL A 120 -2.84 6.21 16.05
C VAL A 120 -1.79 7.29 16.20
N VAL A 121 -1.98 8.39 15.49
CA VAL A 121 -1.29 9.66 15.73
C VAL A 121 -2.31 10.59 16.35
N LEU A 122 -2.06 11.07 17.56
CA LEU A 122 -2.95 11.94 18.32
C LEU A 122 -2.71 13.40 17.94
N HIS A 123 -3.78 14.21 17.94
CA HIS A 123 -3.63 15.66 17.94
C HIS A 123 -2.82 16.05 19.20
N PRO A 124 -1.90 17.04 19.14
CA PRO A 124 -1.12 17.47 20.31
C PRO A 124 -1.94 17.83 21.57
N LYS A 125 -3.20 18.24 21.37
CA LYS A 125 -4.20 18.53 22.43
C LYS A 125 -4.68 17.29 23.20
N HIS A 126 -4.39 16.09 22.70
CA HIS A 126 -4.81 14.80 23.24
C HIS A 126 -3.61 13.89 23.53
N HIS A 127 -2.45 14.46 23.86
CA HIS A 127 -1.18 13.73 24.03
C HIS A 127 -1.17 12.76 25.24
N ASP A 128 -2.11 12.93 26.15
CA ASP A 128 -2.32 12.13 27.36
C ASP A 128 -3.17 10.86 27.12
N ILE A 129 -3.82 10.76 25.97
CA ILE A 129 -4.66 9.62 25.58
C ILE A 129 -3.80 8.42 25.19
N THR A 130 -4.19 7.22 25.64
CA THR A 130 -3.44 5.97 25.38
C THR A 130 -4.24 4.90 24.65
N SER A 131 -5.57 5.04 24.58
CA SER A 131 -6.47 4.21 23.79
C SER A 131 -7.46 5.06 22.99
N LEU A 132 -8.04 4.47 21.93
CA LEU A 132 -9.20 5.07 21.26
C LEU A 132 -10.43 5.12 22.17
N ASP A 133 -10.52 4.26 23.19
CA ASP A 133 -11.59 4.27 24.19
C ASP A 133 -11.61 5.53 25.05
N ASP A 134 -10.46 6.19 25.21
CA ASP A 134 -10.32 7.37 26.07
C ASP A 134 -10.73 8.66 25.34
N LEU A 135 -10.99 8.59 24.03
CA LEU A 135 -11.42 9.75 23.25
C LEU A 135 -12.88 10.12 23.60
N PRO A 136 -13.19 11.41 23.81
CA PRO A 136 -14.56 11.85 24.06
C PRO A 136 -15.51 11.41 22.94
N ALA A 137 -16.76 11.11 23.29
CA ALA A 137 -17.80 10.82 22.31
C ALA A 137 -17.94 11.98 21.29
N GLY A 138 -18.09 11.63 20.02
CA GLY A 138 -18.10 12.59 18.90
C GLY A 138 -16.71 13.03 18.42
N SER A 139 -15.63 12.55 19.04
CA SER A 139 -14.27 12.81 18.56
C SER A 139 -14.08 12.29 17.13
N ILE A 140 -13.42 13.11 16.31
CA ILE A 140 -13.27 12.85 14.88
C ILE A 140 -11.93 12.17 14.62
N VAL A 141 -11.99 10.99 14.02
CA VAL A 141 -10.84 10.17 13.65
C VAL A 141 -10.61 10.22 12.14
N GLY A 142 -9.43 10.65 11.72
CA GLY A 142 -9.06 10.78 10.32
C GLY A 142 -8.57 9.47 9.69
N THR A 143 -9.29 8.95 8.69
CA THR A 143 -8.84 7.85 7.85
C THR A 143 -9.54 7.87 6.49
N SER A 144 -8.84 7.45 5.42
CA SER A 144 -9.44 7.22 4.10
C SER A 144 -9.55 5.72 3.74
N SER A 145 -9.25 4.84 4.70
CA SER A 145 -9.29 3.38 4.49
C SER A 145 -10.64 2.85 4.96
N MET A 146 -11.40 2.24 4.04
CA MET A 146 -12.68 1.59 4.38
C MET A 146 -12.51 0.49 5.42
N ARG A 147 -11.42 -0.28 5.37
CA ARG A 147 -11.09 -1.27 6.40
C ARG A 147 -10.98 -0.64 7.79
N ARG A 148 -10.18 0.42 7.91
CA ARG A 148 -9.98 1.10 9.21
C ARG A 148 -11.26 1.77 9.69
N GLU A 149 -12.00 2.40 8.79
CA GLU A 149 -13.27 3.03 9.11
C GLU A 149 -14.29 2.00 9.62
N ALA A 150 -14.46 0.87 8.93
CA ALA A 150 -15.37 -0.19 9.35
C ALA A 150 -14.96 -0.81 10.69
N LEU A 151 -13.67 -1.13 10.89
CA LEU A 151 -13.15 -1.63 12.17
C LEU A 151 -13.34 -0.61 13.30
N MET A 152 -13.15 0.68 13.01
CA MET A 152 -13.35 1.74 13.98
C MET A 152 -14.83 1.85 14.37
N ARG A 153 -15.74 1.89 13.41
CA ARG A 153 -17.19 1.97 13.69
C ARG A 153 -17.70 0.75 14.46
N GLN A 154 -17.18 -0.44 14.15
CA GLN A 154 -17.52 -1.68 14.85
C GLN A 154 -17.05 -1.67 16.31
N ARG A 155 -15.82 -1.21 16.58
CA ARG A 155 -15.19 -1.30 17.90
C ARG A 155 -15.40 -0.06 18.78
N TYR A 156 -15.55 1.11 18.17
CA TYR A 156 -15.61 2.42 18.82
C TYR A 156 -16.79 3.24 18.28
N PRO A 157 -18.05 2.80 18.50
CA PRO A 157 -19.24 3.45 17.92
C PRO A 157 -19.48 4.88 18.42
N HIS A 158 -18.79 5.32 19.47
CA HIS A 158 -18.84 6.69 19.99
C HIS A 158 -17.96 7.68 19.20
N LEU A 159 -17.13 7.20 18.26
CA LEU A 159 -16.22 8.03 17.45
C LEU A 159 -16.77 8.29 16.04
N GLU A 160 -16.43 9.44 15.48
CA GLU A 160 -16.77 9.81 14.10
C GLU A 160 -15.59 9.57 13.15
N ALA A 161 -15.81 8.84 12.06
CA ALA A 161 -14.79 8.72 11.01
C ALA A 161 -14.94 9.85 9.99
N ARG A 162 -13.83 10.55 9.68
CA ARG A 162 -13.77 11.50 8.56
C ARG A 162 -12.59 11.22 7.64
N THR A 163 -12.79 11.49 6.35
CA THR A 163 -11.76 11.29 5.32
C THR A 163 -10.61 12.27 5.52
N ILE A 164 -9.37 11.76 5.56
CA ILE A 164 -8.15 12.58 5.49
C ILE A 164 -7.25 12.13 4.34
N ARG A 165 -6.87 13.09 3.49
CA ARG A 165 -6.05 12.88 2.28
C ARG A 165 -4.73 13.62 2.32
N GLY A 166 -3.80 13.13 1.52
CA GLY A 166 -2.42 13.59 1.42
C GLY A 166 -1.43 12.43 1.56
N ASN A 167 -0.16 12.71 1.33
CA ASN A 167 0.94 11.82 1.74
C ASN A 167 1.07 11.78 3.28
N VAL A 168 2.04 11.04 3.81
CA VAL A 168 2.18 10.85 5.26
C VAL A 168 2.35 12.20 5.98
N GLN A 169 3.28 13.02 5.52
CA GLN A 169 3.61 14.33 6.08
C GLN A 169 2.40 15.27 6.06
N THR A 170 1.69 15.36 4.92
CA THR A 170 0.50 16.23 4.80
C THR A 170 -0.60 15.83 5.77
N ARG A 171 -0.80 14.53 6.01
CA ARG A 171 -1.84 14.06 6.96
C ARG A 171 -1.47 14.40 8.40
N VAL A 172 -0.21 14.20 8.78
CA VAL A 172 0.28 14.60 10.11
C VAL A 172 0.19 16.11 10.29
N ALA A 173 0.56 16.90 9.27
CA ALA A 173 0.43 18.36 9.32
C ALA A 173 -1.02 18.83 9.47
N LYS A 174 -1.96 18.21 8.71
CA LYS A 174 -3.40 18.48 8.84
C LYS A 174 -3.93 18.14 10.23
N LEU A 175 -3.45 17.05 10.83
CA LEU A 175 -3.81 16.70 12.19
C LEU A 175 -3.29 17.75 13.18
N CYS A 176 -2.06 18.23 13.04
CA CYS A 176 -1.43 19.15 14.00
C CYS A 176 -1.84 20.62 13.84
N ALA A 177 -2.65 20.97 12.83
CA ALA A 177 -3.11 22.35 12.63
C ALA A 177 -4.03 22.79 13.78
N ASP A 178 -3.96 24.06 14.19
CA ASP A 178 -4.73 24.57 15.34
C ASP A 178 -6.25 24.45 15.16
N ASP A 179 -6.70 24.58 13.91
CA ASP A 179 -8.08 24.47 13.42
C ASP A 179 -8.44 23.04 12.95
N SER A 180 -7.56 22.07 13.20
CA SER A 180 -7.80 20.67 12.85
C SER A 180 -9.09 20.18 13.51
N VAL A 181 -9.97 19.65 12.67
CA VAL A 181 -11.18 18.95 13.14
C VAL A 181 -10.86 17.57 13.70
N PHE A 182 -9.65 17.03 13.48
CA PHE A 182 -9.30 15.66 13.83
C PHE A 182 -8.73 15.59 15.25
N SER A 183 -9.31 14.75 16.10
CA SER A 183 -8.75 14.37 17.40
C SER A 183 -7.56 13.42 17.25
N CYS A 184 -7.59 12.55 16.24
CA CYS A 184 -6.48 11.68 15.87
C CYS A 184 -6.60 11.21 14.41
N ILE A 185 -5.57 10.56 13.89
CA ILE A 185 -5.60 9.88 12.59
C ILE A 185 -5.08 8.45 12.72
N ILE A 186 -5.59 7.54 11.88
CA ILE A 186 -5.13 6.14 11.84
C ILE A 186 -4.27 5.90 10.60
N MET A 187 -3.02 5.50 10.80
CA MET A 187 -2.01 5.31 9.77
C MET A 187 -1.33 3.95 9.85
N ALA A 188 -0.63 3.54 8.79
CA ALA A 188 0.20 2.34 8.86
C ALA A 188 1.50 2.71 9.58
N LYS A 189 1.87 1.96 10.62
CA LYS A 189 3.07 2.25 11.43
C LYS A 189 4.33 2.38 10.57
N VAL A 190 4.53 1.43 9.66
CA VAL A 190 5.64 1.43 8.69
C VAL A 190 5.74 2.71 7.85
N GLY A 191 4.62 3.37 7.55
CA GLY A 191 4.63 4.61 6.77
C GLY A 191 5.25 5.77 7.53
N LEU A 192 5.01 5.84 8.84
CA LEU A 192 5.60 6.85 9.73
C LEU A 192 7.09 6.54 9.98
N GLN A 193 7.43 5.29 10.25
CA GLN A 193 8.83 4.86 10.47
C GLN A 193 9.72 5.21 9.27
N ARG A 194 9.27 4.87 8.06
CA ARG A 194 9.99 5.18 6.82
C ARG A 194 10.05 6.68 6.48
N CYS A 195 9.19 7.48 7.09
CA CYS A 195 9.19 8.94 6.91
C CYS A 195 9.83 9.67 8.09
N GLU A 196 10.50 8.97 9.01
CA GLU A 196 11.12 9.57 10.21
C GLU A 196 10.12 10.32 11.09
N LEU A 197 8.89 9.80 11.18
CA LEU A 197 7.78 10.36 11.98
C LEU A 197 7.29 9.36 13.04
N GLU A 198 8.15 8.43 13.45
CA GLU A 198 7.78 7.41 14.45
C GLU A 198 7.55 8.00 15.84
N ASP A 199 8.16 9.15 16.15
CA ASP A 199 7.94 9.93 17.37
C ASP A 199 6.50 10.47 17.48
N LYS A 200 5.75 10.49 16.38
CA LYS A 200 4.34 10.90 16.36
C LYS A 200 3.38 9.76 16.69
N ILE A 201 3.85 8.52 16.78
CA ILE A 201 2.99 7.39 17.10
C ILE A 201 2.59 7.50 18.58
N GLY A 202 1.29 7.68 18.83
CA GLY A 202 0.75 7.59 20.18
C GLY A 202 0.73 6.14 20.66
N PHE A 203 0.02 5.29 19.92
CA PHE A 203 -0.07 3.86 20.23
C PHE A 203 -0.40 3.02 18.98
N THR A 204 -0.13 1.72 19.07
CA THR A 204 -0.42 0.74 18.02
C THR A 204 -1.76 0.05 18.25
N LEU A 205 -2.44 -0.30 17.16
CA LEU A 205 -3.74 -0.97 17.19
C LEU A 205 -3.55 -2.46 16.87
N ASP A 206 -4.09 -3.35 17.71
CA ASP A 206 -4.21 -4.78 17.37
C ASP A 206 -5.43 -5.02 16.47
N TRP A 207 -5.31 -4.52 15.24
CA TRP A 207 -6.32 -4.65 14.20
C TRP A 207 -5.82 -5.57 13.08
N PRO A 208 -6.71 -6.35 12.43
CA PRO A 208 -6.38 -7.00 11.16
C PRO A 208 -5.91 -5.98 10.14
N TYR A 209 -4.72 -6.20 9.57
CA TYR A 209 -4.05 -5.24 8.69
C TYR A 209 -4.52 -5.35 7.24
N CYS A 210 -4.12 -4.39 6.41
CA CYS A 210 -4.40 -4.45 4.98
C CYS A 210 -3.53 -5.54 4.32
N VAL A 211 -4.08 -6.20 3.29
CA VAL A 211 -3.33 -7.15 2.45
C VAL A 211 -1.98 -6.56 2.05
N SER A 212 -0.92 -7.30 2.31
CA SER A 212 0.47 -6.97 2.01
C SER A 212 1.01 -5.69 2.67
N GLN A 213 0.36 -5.15 3.71
CA GLN A 213 0.88 -4.02 4.48
C GLN A 213 2.26 -4.35 5.05
N GLY A 214 3.21 -3.42 5.00
CA GLY A 214 4.58 -3.60 5.49
C GLY A 214 5.58 -4.12 4.45
N ALA A 215 5.11 -4.85 3.42
CA ALA A 215 5.95 -5.39 2.36
C ALA A 215 6.18 -4.38 1.21
N LEU A 216 7.35 -4.47 0.57
CA LEU A 216 7.62 -3.83 -0.71
C LEU A 216 7.51 -4.87 -1.82
N GLY A 217 6.83 -4.50 -2.90
CA GLY A 217 6.76 -5.27 -4.14
C GLY A 217 7.60 -4.57 -5.20
N ILE A 218 8.43 -5.35 -5.91
CA ILE A 218 9.21 -4.86 -7.04
C ILE A 218 8.59 -5.40 -8.32
N GLU A 219 8.10 -4.49 -9.15
CA GLU A 219 7.52 -4.81 -10.46
C GLU A 219 8.60 -4.75 -11.54
N ALA A 220 8.62 -5.73 -12.44
CA ALA A 220 9.53 -5.76 -13.59
C ALA A 220 8.86 -6.45 -14.78
N ARG A 221 9.48 -6.32 -15.96
CA ARG A 221 9.06 -7.11 -17.13
C ARG A 221 9.47 -8.57 -16.96
N MET A 222 8.57 -9.47 -17.34
CA MET A 222 8.77 -10.91 -17.28
C MET A 222 9.90 -11.40 -18.20
N ASP A 223 10.15 -10.69 -19.30
CA ASP A 223 11.18 -11.01 -20.29
C ASP A 223 12.59 -10.54 -19.87
N ASP A 224 12.69 -9.68 -18.85
CA ASP A 224 13.94 -9.10 -18.38
C ASP A 224 14.65 -10.02 -17.37
N LYS A 225 15.18 -11.14 -17.89
CA LYS A 225 15.77 -12.21 -17.06
C LYS A 225 16.96 -11.74 -16.22
N GLU A 226 17.74 -10.78 -16.73
CA GLU A 226 18.84 -10.14 -16.01
C GLU A 226 18.33 -9.46 -14.73
N ILE A 227 17.30 -8.61 -14.86
CA ILE A 227 16.72 -7.87 -13.75
C ILE A 227 15.99 -8.80 -12.79
N CYS A 228 15.24 -9.78 -13.29
CA CYS A 228 14.59 -10.77 -12.44
C CYS A 228 15.62 -11.56 -11.61
N ALA A 229 16.74 -11.98 -12.20
CA ALA A 229 17.80 -12.70 -11.49
C ALA A 229 18.49 -11.81 -10.43
N MET A 230 18.69 -10.52 -10.74
CA MET A 230 19.22 -9.54 -9.78
C MET A 230 18.26 -9.35 -8.59
N LEU A 231 16.97 -9.13 -8.86
CA LEU A 231 15.94 -8.92 -7.84
C LEU A 231 15.71 -10.16 -6.96
N ALA A 232 15.84 -11.36 -7.51
CA ALA A 232 15.72 -12.60 -6.75
C ALA A 232 16.72 -12.70 -5.57
N LYS A 233 17.84 -11.98 -5.62
CA LYS A 233 18.85 -11.97 -4.54
C LYS A 233 18.39 -11.27 -3.25
N ILE A 234 17.36 -10.44 -3.32
CA ILE A 234 16.80 -9.69 -2.18
C ILE A 234 15.39 -10.16 -1.81
N GLN A 235 14.94 -11.25 -2.43
CA GLN A 235 13.66 -11.90 -2.14
C GLN A 235 13.64 -12.44 -0.72
N HIS A 236 12.56 -12.16 0.01
CA HIS A 236 12.31 -12.79 1.31
C HIS A 236 11.15 -13.79 1.21
N THR A 237 11.50 -15.08 1.08
CA THR A 237 10.54 -16.16 0.84
C THR A 237 9.40 -16.22 1.87
N PRO A 238 9.65 -16.14 3.20
CA PRO A 238 8.57 -16.15 4.18
C PRO A 238 7.56 -15.00 4.02
N THR A 239 8.05 -13.80 3.69
CA THR A 239 7.17 -12.66 3.41
C THR A 239 6.41 -12.85 2.11
N SER A 240 7.07 -13.39 1.08
CA SER A 240 6.46 -13.66 -0.21
C SER A 240 5.27 -14.60 -0.08
N TYR A 241 5.43 -15.76 0.58
CA TYR A 241 4.35 -16.72 0.76
C TYR A 241 3.15 -16.11 1.49
N ARG A 242 3.40 -15.39 2.59
CA ARG A 242 2.35 -14.68 3.32
C ARG A 242 1.62 -13.65 2.44
N CYS A 243 2.36 -12.82 1.70
CA CYS A 243 1.76 -11.80 0.85
C CYS A 243 1.01 -12.40 -0.34
N LEU A 244 1.51 -13.48 -0.94
CA LEU A 244 0.85 -14.18 -2.04
C LEU A 244 -0.46 -14.84 -1.60
N ALA A 245 -0.50 -15.42 -0.39
CA ALA A 245 -1.74 -15.94 0.19
C ALA A 245 -2.77 -14.82 0.45
N GLU A 246 -2.34 -13.71 1.05
CA GLU A 246 -3.21 -12.55 1.28
C GLU A 246 -3.74 -11.95 -0.04
N ARG A 247 -2.89 -11.87 -1.07
CA ARG A 247 -3.26 -11.35 -2.40
C ARG A 247 -4.15 -12.33 -3.17
N GLY A 248 -3.92 -13.63 -3.04
CA GLY A 248 -4.76 -14.69 -3.61
C GLY A 248 -6.17 -14.65 -3.04
N LEU A 249 -6.30 -14.46 -1.72
CA LEU A 249 -7.58 -14.20 -1.05
C LEU A 249 -8.28 -12.96 -1.62
N LEU A 250 -7.56 -11.82 -1.67
CA LEU A 250 -8.12 -10.55 -2.13
C LEU A 250 -8.60 -10.62 -3.59
N ASN A 251 -7.79 -11.23 -4.45
CA ASN A 251 -8.09 -11.46 -5.86
C ASN A 251 -9.33 -12.33 -6.01
N ALA A 252 -9.37 -13.47 -5.30
CA ALA A 252 -10.47 -14.42 -5.39
C ALA A 252 -11.78 -13.86 -4.84
N LEU A 253 -11.76 -12.97 -3.83
CA LEU A 253 -12.96 -12.28 -3.34
C LEU A 253 -13.44 -11.15 -4.27
N GLU A 254 -12.75 -10.92 -5.40
CA GLU A 254 -12.98 -9.77 -6.31
C GLU A 254 -13.06 -8.44 -5.55
N GLY A 255 -12.32 -8.40 -4.45
CA GLY A 255 -12.19 -7.26 -3.58
C GLY A 255 -11.04 -6.43 -4.08
N GLY A 256 -11.23 -5.58 -5.09
CA GLY A 256 -10.26 -4.49 -5.31
C GLY A 256 -10.06 -3.64 -4.03
N CYS A 257 -9.42 -2.47 -4.14
CA CYS A 257 -9.29 -1.52 -3.02
C CYS A 257 -10.62 -0.98 -2.44
N GLN A 258 -11.75 -1.59 -2.79
CA GLN A 258 -13.12 -1.17 -2.53
C GLN A 258 -13.88 -2.05 -1.53
N ILE A 259 -13.23 -3.04 -0.91
CA ILE A 259 -13.81 -3.80 0.21
C ILE A 259 -13.10 -3.49 1.52
N ALA A 260 -13.86 -3.45 2.62
CA ALA A 260 -13.30 -3.38 3.96
C ALA A 260 -12.83 -4.79 4.37
N LEU A 261 -11.64 -5.18 3.92
CA LEU A 261 -11.04 -6.48 4.21
C LEU A 261 -9.76 -6.32 5.01
N GLY A 262 -9.69 -7.00 6.16
CA GLY A 262 -8.48 -7.12 6.98
C GLY A 262 -7.96 -8.56 7.00
N VAL A 263 -6.65 -8.71 7.19
CA VAL A 263 -5.98 -10.01 7.27
C VAL A 263 -5.01 -10.08 8.45
N ARG A 264 -4.70 -11.31 8.87
CA ARG A 264 -3.53 -11.65 9.67
C ARG A 264 -2.92 -12.91 9.07
N SER A 265 -1.60 -12.94 8.91
CA SER A 265 -0.88 -14.10 8.42
C SER A 265 0.39 -14.35 9.22
N SER A 266 0.73 -15.62 9.37
CA SER A 266 2.01 -16.10 9.88
C SER A 266 2.48 -17.29 9.05
N LEU A 267 3.80 -17.52 9.05
CA LEU A 267 4.42 -18.70 8.49
C LEU A 267 5.41 -19.21 9.54
N THR A 268 5.14 -20.39 10.08
CA THR A 268 6.04 -21.07 11.01
C THR A 268 6.44 -22.38 10.35
N GLU A 269 7.73 -22.54 10.06
CA GLU A 269 8.22 -23.62 9.19
C GLU A 269 7.47 -23.61 7.85
N ASP A 270 6.82 -24.71 7.49
CA ASP A 270 6.01 -24.83 6.28
C ASP A 270 4.51 -24.57 6.55
N MET A 271 4.10 -24.16 7.75
CA MET A 271 2.69 -23.96 8.10
C MET A 271 2.29 -22.49 7.98
N LEU A 272 1.47 -22.18 6.97
CA LEU A 272 0.91 -20.85 6.74
C LEU A 272 -0.48 -20.77 7.36
N ALA A 273 -0.63 -19.91 8.36
CA ALA A 273 -1.92 -19.53 8.91
C ALA A 273 -2.37 -18.21 8.28
N LEU A 274 -3.58 -18.18 7.74
CA LEU A 274 -4.20 -17.00 7.16
C LEU A 274 -5.59 -16.80 7.78
N TYR A 275 -5.78 -15.64 8.38
CA TYR A 275 -7.05 -15.15 8.89
C TYR A 275 -7.51 -13.97 8.05
N CYS A 276 -8.82 -13.84 7.84
CA CYS A 276 -9.42 -12.68 7.22
C CYS A 276 -10.75 -12.30 7.87
N ILE A 277 -11.05 -11.00 7.77
CA ILE A 277 -12.34 -10.40 8.11
C ILE A 277 -12.79 -9.53 6.94
N VAL A 278 -14.05 -9.65 6.55
CA VAL A 278 -14.73 -8.65 5.73
C VAL A 278 -15.78 -7.94 6.55
N LEU A 279 -15.89 -6.62 6.36
CA LEU A 279 -16.85 -5.79 7.05
C LEU A 279 -17.74 -5.04 6.06
N SER A 280 -18.97 -4.80 6.50
CA SER A 280 -19.86 -3.82 5.91
C SER A 280 -19.27 -2.42 6.07
N LYS A 281 -19.68 -1.49 5.22
CA LYS A 281 -19.13 -0.12 5.22
C LYS A 281 -19.40 0.62 6.54
N ASP A 282 -20.53 0.35 7.18
CA ASP A 282 -20.90 0.91 8.47
C ASP A 282 -20.33 0.13 9.66
N GLY A 283 -19.74 -1.04 9.43
CA GLY A 283 -19.12 -1.89 10.45
C GLY A 283 -20.12 -2.73 11.26
N GLN A 284 -21.41 -2.76 10.88
CA GLN A 284 -22.44 -3.48 11.64
C GLN A 284 -22.43 -4.99 11.37
N ASP A 285 -22.21 -5.37 10.12
CA ASP A 285 -22.00 -6.76 9.70
C ASP A 285 -20.53 -7.06 9.44
N SER A 286 -20.07 -8.22 9.91
CA SER A 286 -18.76 -8.76 9.59
C SER A 286 -18.79 -10.27 9.43
N LEU A 287 -17.89 -10.80 8.61
CA LEU A 287 -17.65 -12.23 8.46
C LEU A 287 -16.15 -12.50 8.58
N GLU A 288 -15.80 -13.48 9.40
CA GLU A 288 -14.43 -13.90 9.66
C GLU A 288 -14.22 -15.35 9.25
N CYS A 289 -13.06 -15.66 8.68
CA CYS A 289 -12.62 -17.02 8.41
C CYS A 289 -11.11 -17.12 8.63
N SER A 290 -10.66 -18.34 8.95
CA SER A 290 -9.24 -18.66 9.01
C SER A 290 -8.97 -20.02 8.37
N ILE A 291 -7.75 -20.18 7.89
CA ILE A 291 -7.24 -21.44 7.35
C ILE A 291 -5.78 -21.61 7.76
N GLU A 292 -5.36 -22.85 7.98
CA GLU A 292 -3.98 -23.20 8.21
C GLU A 292 -3.62 -24.41 7.32
N ARG A 293 -2.56 -24.28 6.53
CA ARG A 293 -2.14 -25.31 5.56
C ARG A 293 -0.63 -25.30 5.39
N SER A 294 -0.10 -26.44 4.92
CA SER A 294 1.29 -26.51 4.48
C SER A 294 1.47 -25.64 3.22
N CYS A 295 2.54 -24.86 3.20
CA CYS A 295 2.90 -23.91 2.15
C CYS A 295 4.39 -24.04 1.84
N LYS A 296 4.72 -24.78 0.78
CA LYS A 296 6.11 -25.04 0.39
C LYS A 296 6.52 -24.29 -0.87
N SER A 297 5.54 -23.74 -1.58
CA SER A 297 5.71 -23.04 -2.85
C SER A 297 4.88 -21.76 -2.93
N GLN A 298 5.13 -20.96 -3.97
CA GLN A 298 4.32 -19.78 -4.27
C GLN A 298 2.90 -20.17 -4.69
N GLU A 299 2.78 -21.29 -5.40
CA GLU A 299 1.52 -21.87 -5.86
C GLU A 299 0.64 -22.28 -4.65
N ASP A 300 1.23 -22.95 -3.66
CA ASP A 300 0.53 -23.28 -2.41
C ASP A 300 0.01 -22.03 -1.72
N ALA A 301 0.85 -20.99 -1.58
CA ALA A 301 0.46 -19.73 -0.96
C ALA A 301 -0.78 -19.12 -1.63
N VAL A 302 -0.75 -18.99 -2.95
CA VAL A 302 -1.88 -18.44 -3.71
C VAL A 302 -3.13 -19.31 -3.54
N GLU A 303 -2.99 -20.64 -3.56
CA GLU A 303 -4.11 -21.56 -3.40
C GLU A 303 -4.73 -21.49 -2.00
N ILE A 304 -3.93 -21.36 -0.94
CA ILE A 304 -4.43 -21.16 0.42
C ILE A 304 -5.33 -19.92 0.50
N GLY A 305 -4.91 -18.82 -0.14
CA GLY A 305 -5.72 -17.62 -0.28
C GLY A 305 -7.04 -17.86 -1.00
N ARG A 306 -7.02 -18.60 -2.11
CA ARG A 306 -8.22 -18.97 -2.89
C ARG A 306 -9.19 -19.85 -2.11
N LEU A 307 -8.68 -20.82 -1.35
CA LEU A 307 -9.48 -21.70 -0.51
C LEU A 307 -10.19 -20.92 0.59
N LEU A 308 -9.49 -19.98 1.25
CA LEU A 308 -10.11 -19.11 2.24
C LEU A 308 -11.19 -18.20 1.64
N ALA A 309 -10.95 -17.66 0.44
CA ALA A 309 -11.96 -16.88 -0.29
C ALA A 309 -13.21 -17.71 -0.62
N LYS A 310 -13.04 -19.00 -0.93
CA LYS A 310 -14.15 -19.92 -1.18
C LYS A 310 -14.98 -20.15 0.09
N ASP A 311 -14.34 -20.44 1.22
CA ASP A 311 -15.03 -20.60 2.52
C ASP A 311 -15.81 -19.33 2.91
N MET A 312 -15.20 -18.15 2.71
CA MET A 312 -15.86 -16.87 2.92
C MET A 312 -17.12 -16.70 2.06
N ARG A 313 -17.08 -17.08 0.77
CA ARG A 313 -18.26 -17.04 -0.11
C ARG A 313 -19.35 -18.01 0.32
N GLU A 314 -18.98 -19.25 0.67
CA GLU A 314 -19.93 -20.27 1.14
C GLU A 314 -20.64 -19.84 2.42
N LYS A 315 -19.96 -19.09 3.29
CA LYS A 315 -20.54 -18.46 4.49
C LYS A 315 -21.26 -17.13 4.23
N GLY A 316 -21.36 -16.70 2.98
CA GLY A 316 -22.19 -15.57 2.58
C GLY A 316 -21.50 -14.20 2.60
N ALA A 317 -20.17 -14.12 2.45
CA ALA A 317 -19.43 -12.86 2.36
C ALA A 317 -20.02 -11.88 1.33
N GLU A 318 -20.65 -12.38 0.26
CA GLU A 318 -21.31 -11.57 -0.77
C GLU A 318 -22.42 -10.67 -0.23
N ARG A 319 -23.05 -11.03 0.90
CA ARG A 319 -24.06 -10.19 1.57
C ARG A 319 -23.44 -8.93 2.18
N ILE A 320 -22.16 -9.00 2.53
CA ILE A 320 -21.40 -7.93 3.19
C ILE A 320 -20.66 -7.07 2.16
N VAL A 321 -19.90 -7.70 1.26
CA VAL A 321 -19.04 -6.99 0.30
C VAL A 321 -19.68 -6.78 -1.08
N GLY A 322 -20.93 -7.22 -1.26
CA GLY A 322 -21.65 -7.21 -2.53
C GLY A 322 -21.20 -8.31 -3.48
N ARG A 323 -21.97 -8.52 -4.56
CA ARG A 323 -21.67 -9.55 -5.57
C ARG A 323 -20.40 -9.22 -6.36
N PRO A 324 -19.64 -10.26 -6.79
CA PRO A 324 -18.54 -10.11 -7.74
C PRO A 324 -18.98 -9.37 -9.03
N GLY A 325 -18.10 -8.55 -9.62
CA GLY A 325 -18.39 -7.77 -10.83
C GLY A 325 -19.39 -6.60 -10.73
N ALA A 326 -20.01 -6.34 -9.57
CA ALA A 326 -20.90 -5.19 -9.41
C ALA A 326 -20.12 -3.87 -9.52
N LYS A 327 -20.58 -2.91 -10.35
CA LYS A 327 -20.04 -1.54 -10.36
C LYS A 327 -20.22 -0.93 -8.97
N ARG A 328 -19.15 -0.92 -8.19
CA ARG A 328 -19.11 -0.25 -6.89
C ARG A 328 -18.87 1.24 -7.15
N PRO A 329 -19.77 2.14 -6.71
CA PRO A 329 -19.52 3.57 -6.82
C PRO A 329 -18.20 3.87 -6.11
N ILE A 330 -17.35 4.71 -6.71
CA ILE A 330 -16.16 5.24 -6.06
C ILE A 330 -16.64 6.20 -4.96
N THR A 331 -17.09 5.65 -3.83
CA THR A 331 -17.50 6.47 -2.70
C THR A 331 -16.26 6.79 -1.90
N TYR A 332 -15.52 7.78 -2.38
CA TYR A 332 -14.80 8.64 -1.47
C TYR A 332 -15.86 9.27 -0.55
N GLY A 333 -16.00 8.78 0.69
CA GLY A 333 -17.05 9.24 1.61
C GLY A 333 -17.11 10.76 1.62
N SER A 334 -18.28 11.33 1.29
CA SER A 334 -18.58 12.78 1.22
C SER A 334 -17.35 13.66 0.95
N ALA A 335 -16.55 13.33 -0.06
CA ALA A 335 -15.21 13.89 -0.22
C ALA A 335 -15.24 15.13 -1.09
N GLU A 336 -14.56 16.18 -0.62
CA GLU A 336 -14.00 17.21 -1.46
C GLU A 336 -13.20 16.58 -2.60
N HIS A 337 -13.58 16.92 -3.82
CA HIS A 337 -12.91 16.53 -5.04
C HIS A 337 -11.53 17.23 -5.09
N PRO A 338 -10.45 16.57 -5.54
CA PRO A 338 -9.11 17.17 -5.60
C PRO A 338 -8.98 18.41 -6.51
N ASN A 339 -10.01 18.74 -7.29
CA ASN A 339 -10.05 19.88 -8.22
C ASN A 339 -11.19 20.86 -7.90
N ARG A 340 -11.80 20.83 -6.71
CA ARG A 340 -12.76 21.88 -6.36
C ARG A 340 -11.96 23.06 -5.78
N PRO A 341 -11.94 24.23 -6.44
CA PRO A 341 -11.48 25.43 -5.75
C PRO A 341 -12.32 25.61 -4.50
N VAL A 342 -11.65 25.93 -3.40
CA VAL A 342 -12.29 26.36 -2.17
C VAL A 342 -12.90 27.73 -2.49
N ASP A 343 -14.23 27.80 -2.56
CA ASP A 343 -14.93 29.07 -2.52
C ASP A 343 -14.92 29.62 -1.09
#